data_AF-A0A645HU92-F1
#
_entry.id   AF-A0A645HU92-F1
#
_cell.length_a   1.000
_cell.length_b   1.000
_cell.length_c   1.000
_cell.angle_alpha   90.00
_cell.angle_beta   90.00
_cell.angle_gamma   90.00
#
_symmetry.space_group_name_H-M   'P 1'
#
loop_
_entity.id
_entity.type
_entity.pdbx_description
1 polymer ?
#
loop_
_entity_poly.entity_id
_entity_poly.type
_entity_poly.pdbx_seq_one_letter_code
_entity_poly.pdbx_strand_id
1 'polypeptide(L)'
;MPVECDQSLLYIVPQRISRNAETQERVFFFRSAKDMDNAMLTITKGGNLLFSKRFSHLRPPEMERLPVLLTPEQLFGNEPLRFHLEELDHE
;
A
#
# COMPACT_ATOMS: atom_id res chain seq x y z
N MET A 1 2.77 13.88 -2.88
CA MET A 1 3.94 13.03 -2.60
C MET A 1 3.94 11.83 -3.51
N PRO A 2 5.11 11.24 -3.83
CA PRO A 2 5.21 10.01 -4.59
C PRO A 2 4.67 8.80 -3.82
N VAL A 3 4.18 7.83 -4.57
CA VAL A 3 3.74 6.52 -4.11
C VAL A 3 4.53 5.49 -4.90
N GLU A 4 5.20 4.60 -4.19
CA GLU A 4 6.11 3.60 -4.73
C GLU A 4 5.69 2.21 -4.22
N CYS A 5 5.96 1.20 -5.03
CA CYS A 5 5.89 -0.20 -4.62
C CYS A 5 7.21 -0.89 -4.96
N ASP A 6 7.55 -1.93 -4.22
CA ASP A 6 8.66 -2.80 -4.60
C ASP A 6 8.19 -3.93 -5.55
N GLN A 7 9.06 -4.91 -5.75
CA GLN A 7 8.85 -6.02 -6.68
C GLN A 7 7.73 -6.99 -6.26
N SER A 8 7.17 -6.86 -5.05
CA SER A 8 6.04 -7.68 -4.59
C SER A 8 4.71 -7.25 -5.23
N LEU A 9 4.65 -6.06 -5.83
CA LEU A 9 3.49 -5.56 -6.57
C LEU A 9 3.87 -5.30 -8.03
N LEU A 10 2.95 -5.56 -8.98
CA LEU A 10 3.15 -5.16 -10.37
C LEU A 10 3.07 -3.63 -10.52
N TYR A 11 2.10 -3.04 -9.83
CA TYR A 11 1.91 -1.60 -9.77
C TYR A 11 0.99 -1.22 -8.63
N ILE A 12 1.02 0.07 -8.31
CA ILE A 12 0.02 0.74 -7.49
C ILE A 12 -0.34 2.10 -8.08
N VAL A 13 -1.63 2.45 -7.99
CA VAL A 13 -2.16 3.75 -8.40
C VAL A 13 -3.04 4.36 -7.30
N PRO A 14 -3.06 5.71 -7.17
CA PRO A 14 -2.29 6.67 -7.95
C PRO A 14 -0.80 6.70 -7.54
N GLN A 15 0.08 7.02 -8.49
CA GLN A 15 1.53 7.18 -8.25
C GLN A 15 1.88 8.45 -7.45
N ARG A 16 0.90 9.34 -7.25
CA ARG A 16 1.04 10.57 -6.47
C ARG A 16 -0.25 10.87 -5.73
N ILE A 17 -0.14 11.30 -4.47
CA ILE A 17 -1.28 11.80 -3.69
C ILE A 17 -1.04 13.22 -3.20
N SER A 18 -2.11 13.98 -2.98
CA SER A 18 -2.04 15.29 -2.32
C SER A 18 -1.92 15.12 -0.80
N ARG A 19 -1.05 15.93 -0.19
CA ARG A 19 -0.95 16.06 1.28
C ARG A 19 -2.13 16.85 1.86
N ASN A 20 -2.69 17.75 1.04
CA ASN A 20 -3.69 18.74 1.46
C ASN A 20 -5.08 18.41 0.91
N ALA A 21 -5.35 17.15 0.57
CA ALA A 21 -6.71 16.81 0.13
C ALA A 21 -7.67 16.89 1.33
N GLU A 22 -8.89 17.36 1.05
CA GLU A 22 -9.92 17.65 2.06
C GLU A 22 -10.31 16.42 2.88
N THR A 23 -10.21 15.23 2.27
CA THR A 23 -10.47 13.95 2.94
C THR A 23 -9.17 13.30 3.42
N GLN A 24 -9.23 12.62 4.56
CA GLN A 24 -8.15 11.76 5.05
C GLN A 24 -8.17 10.37 4.39
N GLU A 25 -9.31 9.96 3.83
CA GLU A 25 -9.41 8.72 3.08
C GLU A 25 -8.68 8.84 1.73
N ARG A 26 -7.80 7.87 1.46
CA ARG A 26 -7.06 7.71 0.23
C ARG A 26 -7.37 6.31 -0.30
N VAL A 27 -7.81 6.25 -1.56
CA VAL A 27 -8.10 4.98 -2.22
C VAL A 27 -6.96 4.66 -3.17
N PHE A 28 -6.36 3.48 -2.97
CA PHE A 28 -5.35 2.93 -3.84
C PHE A 28 -5.89 1.71 -4.58
N PHE A 29 -5.33 1.44 -5.76
CA PHE A 29 -5.54 0.19 -6.48
C PHE A 29 -4.21 -0.44 -6.79
N PHE A 30 -4.09 -1.75 -6.57
CA PHE A 30 -2.85 -2.48 -6.80
C PHE A 30 -3.10 -3.87 -7.38
N ARG A 31 -2.03 -4.48 -7.89
CA ARG A 31 -1.98 -5.91 -8.25
C ARG A 31 -0.75 -6.55 -7.63
N SER A 32 -0.91 -7.75 -7.09
CA SER A 32 0.23 -8.55 -6.63
C SER A 32 1.09 -8.97 -7.83
N ALA A 33 2.41 -9.11 -7.60
CA ALA A 33 3.34 -9.58 -8.63
C ALA A 33 3.22 -11.08 -8.92
N LYS A 34 2.74 -11.85 -7.94
CA LYS A 34 2.53 -13.29 -8.00
C LYS A 34 1.28 -13.70 -7.23
N ASP A 35 0.87 -14.95 -7.39
CA ASP A 35 -0.12 -15.56 -6.52
C ASP A 35 0.45 -15.59 -5.09
N MET A 36 -0.34 -15.13 -4.14
CA MET A 36 0.01 -15.13 -2.73
C MET A 36 -1.19 -15.63 -1.93
N ASP A 37 -0.92 -16.55 -1.01
CA ASP A 37 -1.90 -16.97 0.00
C ASP A 37 -1.46 -16.40 1.35
N ASN A 38 -2.42 -15.92 2.13
CA ASN A 38 -2.18 -15.36 3.45
C ASN A 38 -1.14 -14.20 3.45
N ALA A 39 -1.37 -13.18 2.63
CA ALA A 39 -0.45 -12.06 2.47
C ALA A 39 -0.70 -10.92 3.47
N MET A 40 0.36 -10.20 3.84
CA MET A 40 0.30 -8.93 4.56
C MET A 40 0.76 -7.80 3.64
N LEU A 41 -0.11 -6.81 3.44
CA LEU A 41 0.24 -5.53 2.83
C LEU A 41 0.67 -4.55 3.92
N THR A 42 1.82 -3.91 3.75
CA THR A 42 2.28 -2.83 4.61
C THR A 42 2.47 -1.54 3.81
N ILE A 43 2.13 -0.41 4.45
CA ILE A 43 2.38 0.93 3.93
C ILE A 43 3.34 1.61 4.88
N THR A 44 4.51 1.98 4.39
CA THR A 44 5.52 2.66 5.18
C THR A 44 5.87 4.03 4.60
N LYS A 45 6.43 4.88 5.46
CA LYS A 45 7.00 6.16 5.05
C LYS A 45 8.22 6.49 5.89
N GLY A 46 9.36 6.67 5.23
CA GLY A 46 10.62 6.91 5.94
C GLY A 46 10.98 5.80 6.95
N GLY A 47 10.54 4.56 6.70
CA GLY A 47 10.73 3.41 7.60
C GLY A 47 9.65 3.24 8.68
N ASN A 48 8.76 4.22 8.86
CA ASN A 48 7.65 4.11 9.82
C ASN A 48 6.46 3.39 9.19
N LEU A 49 5.92 2.38 9.88
CA LEU A 49 4.69 1.70 9.49
C LEU A 49 3.49 2.61 9.73
N LEU A 50 2.72 2.88 8.67
CA LEU A 50 1.52 3.71 8.72
C LEU A 50 0.24 2.88 8.73
N PHE A 51 0.25 1.74 8.04
CA PHE A 51 -0.91 0.88 7.86
C PHE A 51 -0.47 -0.54 7.50
N SER A 52 -1.26 -1.53 7.94
CA SER A 52 -1.11 -2.92 7.54
C SER A 52 -2.47 -3.58 7.32
N LYS A 53 -2.58 -4.45 6.31
CA LYS A 53 -3.80 -5.23 6.05
C LYS A 53 -3.47 -6.62 5.54
N ARG A 54 -4.13 -7.62 6.12
CA ARG A 54 -4.04 -9.02 5.71
C ARG A 54 -5.01 -9.32 4.57
N PHE A 55 -4.57 -10.13 3.62
CA PHE A 55 -5.35 -10.64 2.50
C PHE A 55 -5.26 -12.17 2.49
N SER A 56 -6.41 -12.85 2.39
CA SER A 56 -6.43 -14.32 2.38
C SER A 56 -5.84 -14.88 1.09
N HIS A 57 -6.17 -14.27 -0.05
CA HIS A 57 -5.70 -14.64 -1.37
C HIS A 57 -5.47 -13.37 -2.18
N LEU A 58 -4.37 -13.32 -2.93
CA LEU A 58 -4.10 -12.31 -3.95
C LEU A 58 -3.67 -13.03 -5.22
N ARG A 59 -4.21 -12.60 -6.35
CA ARG A 59 -3.88 -13.13 -7.68
C ARG A 59 -3.54 -11.96 -8.61
N PRO A 60 -2.44 -12.01 -9.37
CA PRO A 60 -2.05 -10.91 -10.28
C PRO A 60 -3.14 -10.47 -11.29
N PRO A 61 -4.03 -11.36 -11.79
CA PRO A 61 -5.15 -10.95 -12.63
C PRO A 61 -6.21 -10.09 -11.92
N GLU A 62 -6.25 -10.10 -10.59
CA GLU A 62 -7.21 -9.34 -9.79
C GLU A 62 -6.64 -7.96 -9.45
N MET A 63 -7.53 -6.96 -9.39
CA MET A 63 -7.17 -5.61 -9.01
C MET A 63 -7.81 -5.28 -7.67
N GLU A 64 -6.99 -5.10 -6.66
CA GLU A 64 -7.42 -4.85 -5.30
C GLU A 64 -7.71 -3.37 -5.07
N ARG A 65 -8.83 -3.07 -4.39
CA ARG A 65 -9.17 -1.72 -3.93
C ARG A 65 -8.83 -1.58 -2.45
N LEU A 66 -8.01 -0.60 -2.12
CA LEU A 66 -7.53 -0.34 -0.77
C LEU A 66 -7.88 1.08 -0.31
N PRO A 67 -9.00 1.28 0.41
CA PRO A 67 -9.24 2.50 1.16
C PRO A 67 -8.34 2.52 2.42
N VAL A 68 -7.62 3.63 2.62
CA VAL A 68 -6.73 3.86 3.76
C VAL A 68 -6.99 5.25 4.33
N LEU A 69 -7.13 5.34 5.65
CA LEU A 69 -7.15 6.63 6.34
C LEU A 69 -5.71 7.06 6.63
N LEU A 70 -5.29 8.18 6.05
CA LEU A 70 -3.96 8.76 6.26
C LEU A 70 -4.10 10.20 6.75
N THR A 71 -3.57 10.48 7.94
CA THR A 71 -3.66 11.82 8.54
C THR A 71 -2.60 12.76 7.95
N PRO A 72 -2.83 14.09 7.99
CA PRO A 72 -1.83 15.06 7.53
C PRO A 72 -0.47 14.91 8.21
N GLU A 73 -0.44 14.54 9.49
CA GLU A 73 0.78 14.33 10.27
C GLU A 73 1.59 13.15 9.73
N GLN A 74 0.93 12.03 9.41
CA GLN A 74 1.56 10.88 8.75
C GLN A 74 2.10 11.26 7.35
N LEU A 75 1.44 12.22 6.70
CA LEU A 75 1.81 12.70 5.37
C LEU A 75 2.85 13.84 5.38
N PHE A 76 3.30 14.32 6.54
CA PHE A 76 4.32 15.37 6.66
C PHE A 76 5.73 14.90 6.29
N GLY A 77 6.52 15.72 5.58
CA GLY A 77 7.85 15.34 5.09
C GLY A 77 7.85 14.92 3.61
N ASN A 78 9.03 14.61 3.06
CA ASN A 78 9.25 14.44 1.62
C ASN A 78 9.48 13.00 1.16
N GLU A 79 9.48 12.06 2.10
CA GLU A 79 9.62 10.65 1.82
C GLU A 79 8.40 10.11 1.04
N PRO A 80 8.62 9.16 0.12
CA PRO A 80 7.54 8.49 -0.58
C PRO A 80 6.77 7.56 0.36
N LEU A 81 5.49 7.32 0.04
CA LEU A 81 4.77 6.17 0.58
C LEU A 81 5.24 4.92 -0.15
N ARG A 82 5.63 3.89 0.59
CA ARG A 82 6.08 2.62 0.05
C ARG A 82 5.13 1.50 0.42
N PHE A 83 4.73 0.73 -0.59
CA PHE A 83 3.87 -0.42 -0.47
C PHE A 83 4.68 -1.69 -0.65
N HIS A 84 4.46 -2.64 0.25
CA HIS A 84 5.12 -3.94 0.26
C HIS A 84 4.11 -5.04 0.59
N LEU A 85 4.18 -6.15 -0.14
CA LEU A 85 3.46 -7.38 0.15
C LEU A 85 4.45 -8.48 0.53
N GLU A 86 4.11 -9.21 1.58
CA GLU A 86 4.78 -10.44 1.98
C GLU A 86 3.76 -11.55 2.22
N GLU A 87 4.11 -12.80 1.93
CA GLU A 87 3.34 -13.96 2.37
C GLU A 87 3.71 -14.28 3.81
N LEU A 88 2.71 -14.49 4.66
CA LEU A 88 2.93 -14.90 6.04
C LEU A 88 3.00 -16.41 6.10
N ASP A 89 4.16 -16.94 6.49
CA ASP A 89 4.33 -18.36 6.74
C ASP A 89 3.35 -18.85 7.81
N HIS A 90 2.82 -20.05 7.59
CA HIS A 90 2.10 -20.79 8.62
C HIS A 90 3.12 -21.43 9.54
N GLU A 91 3.49 -20.74 10.63
CA GLU A 91 4.05 -21.43 11.82
C GLU A 91 2.99 -22.32 12.48
#